data_AF-A0A948FF69-F1
#
_entry.id   AF-A0A948FF69-F1
#
_cell.length_a   1.000
_cell.length_b   1.000
_cell.length_c   1.000
_cell.angle_alpha   90.00
_cell.angle_beta   90.00
_cell.angle_gamma   90.00
#
_symmetry.space_group_name_H-M   'P 1'
#
loop_
_entity.id
_entity.type
_entity.pdbx_description
1 polymer ?
#
loop_
_entity_poly.entity_id
_entity_poly.type
_entity_poly.pdbx_seq_one_letter_code
_entity_poly.pdbx_strand_id
1 'polypeptide(L)'
;MIDFFISPKLTIGLFATLIWVLVPATFSKAPAAFLHFPAILVLTLIAINLTACTLSRLKSLKASTLFIHCGVLIILVGGLINDLGFVATVNIFTGDSVNKAFRWDLEKDTALGFDLRIAAINFDYYPVAVKVGIMNNGRKENLVVTRTGESFVFEKYRVQVASLNHETSDLELAVQSLEGGPVGTLSTSGTRDLPADFPLDFKLVAFQTPDIKRIRVDLELFENGELVASGTSEANHPFRWRGMQFFLTRVTTDEFNRRYAGIQISRAPGIPCVYGGFAVFFLGLFLSLGRWLQRIIRSGSPRS
;
A
#
# COMPACT_ATOMS: atom_id res chain seq x y z
N MET A 1 -0.93 -29.07 -41.16
CA MET A 1 -0.17 -28.09 -40.35
C MET A 1 -1.07 -27.40 -39.32
N ILE A 2 -2.24 -26.88 -39.72
CA ILE A 2 -3.22 -26.21 -38.82
C ILE A 2 -3.76 -27.15 -37.72
N ASP A 3 -4.00 -28.44 -38.02
CA ASP A 3 -4.52 -29.40 -37.03
C ASP A 3 -3.55 -29.66 -35.86
N PHE A 4 -2.24 -29.56 -36.11
CA PHE A 4 -1.23 -29.66 -35.06
C PHE A 4 -1.29 -28.44 -34.12
N PHE A 5 -1.45 -27.24 -34.68
CA PHE A 5 -1.56 -25.99 -33.93
C PHE A 5 -2.85 -25.86 -33.11
N ILE A 6 -3.89 -26.62 -33.42
CA ILE A 6 -5.17 -26.63 -32.68
C ILE A 6 -5.22 -27.78 -31.65
N SER A 7 -4.19 -28.63 -31.62
CA SER A 7 -4.16 -29.83 -30.78
C SER A 7 -4.03 -29.51 -29.29
N PRO A 8 -4.85 -30.12 -28.41
CA PRO A 8 -4.67 -30.04 -26.95
C PRO A 8 -3.31 -30.56 -26.49
N LYS A 9 -2.72 -31.51 -27.23
CA LYS A 9 -1.40 -32.07 -26.91
C LYS A 9 -0.30 -30.99 -27.01
N LEU A 10 -0.43 -30.08 -27.97
CA LEU A 10 0.50 -28.96 -28.13
C LEU A 10 0.40 -28.01 -26.92
N THR A 11 -0.81 -27.66 -26.50
CA THR A 11 -1.03 -26.79 -25.33
C THR A 11 -0.42 -27.37 -24.06
N ILE A 12 -0.65 -28.67 -23.81
CA ILE A 12 -0.10 -29.39 -22.64
C ILE A 12 1.43 -29.42 -22.72
N GLY A 13 1.99 -29.69 -23.91
CA GLY A 13 3.43 -29.66 -24.15
C GLY A 13 4.04 -28.27 -23.85
N LEU A 14 3.45 -27.20 -24.39
CA LEU A 14 3.88 -25.82 -24.15
C LEU A 14 3.82 -25.46 -22.66
N PHE A 15 2.76 -25.87 -21.96
CA PHE A 15 2.63 -25.63 -20.53
C PHE A 15 3.67 -26.41 -19.72
N ALA A 16 3.94 -27.66 -20.08
CA ALA A 16 5.00 -28.46 -19.46
C ALA A 16 6.39 -27.84 -19.70
N THR A 17 6.66 -27.32 -20.90
CA THR A 17 7.89 -26.56 -21.19
C THR A 17 7.99 -25.31 -20.33
N LEU A 18 6.89 -24.56 -20.18
CA LEU A 18 6.88 -23.37 -19.31
C LEU A 18 7.25 -23.72 -17.87
N ILE A 19 6.68 -24.79 -17.30
CA ILE A 19 7.01 -25.28 -15.96
C ILE A 19 8.49 -25.68 -15.88
N TRP A 20 8.98 -26.43 -16.87
CA TRP A 20 10.38 -26.87 -16.93
C TRP A 20 11.38 -25.72 -17.01
N VAL A 21 11.00 -24.59 -17.59
CA VAL A 21 11.84 -23.39 -17.66
C VAL A 21 11.72 -22.57 -16.37
N LEU A 22 10.50 -22.32 -15.90
CA LEU A 22 10.25 -21.38 -14.81
C LEU A 22 10.52 -21.96 -13.42
N VAL A 23 10.28 -23.25 -13.18
CA VAL A 23 10.47 -23.84 -11.84
C VAL A 23 11.95 -23.96 -11.47
N PRO A 24 12.85 -24.52 -12.31
CA PRO A 24 14.28 -24.53 -11.97
C PRO A 24 14.85 -23.12 -11.82
N ALA A 25 14.36 -22.18 -12.63
CA ALA A 25 14.73 -20.79 -12.56
C ALA A 25 14.54 -20.18 -11.16
N THR A 26 13.46 -20.52 -10.45
CA THR A 26 13.22 -19.99 -9.08
C THR A 26 14.26 -20.44 -8.06
N PHE A 27 14.99 -21.52 -8.33
CA PHE A 27 16.06 -22.03 -7.45
C PHE A 27 17.45 -21.57 -7.87
N SER A 28 17.58 -20.91 -9.01
CA SER A 28 18.85 -20.47 -9.56
C SER A 28 19.01 -18.95 -9.48
N LYS A 29 20.24 -18.45 -9.35
CA LYS A 29 20.56 -17.02 -9.56
C LYS A 29 20.64 -16.67 -11.05
N ALA A 30 19.88 -17.36 -11.91
CA ALA A 30 19.89 -17.07 -13.33
C ALA A 30 19.46 -15.61 -13.54
N PRO A 31 20.13 -14.85 -14.44
CA PRO A 31 19.71 -13.49 -14.73
C PRO A 31 18.28 -13.51 -15.23
N ALA A 32 17.41 -12.67 -14.66
CA ALA A 32 16.00 -12.59 -15.06
C ALA A 32 15.85 -12.36 -16.58
N ALA A 33 16.77 -11.60 -17.18
CA ALA A 33 16.85 -11.35 -18.62
C ALA A 33 16.96 -12.64 -19.47
N PHE A 34 17.65 -13.67 -18.98
CA PHE A 34 17.83 -14.93 -19.74
C PHE A 34 16.54 -15.73 -19.87
N LEU A 35 15.67 -15.65 -18.86
CA LEU A 35 14.43 -16.42 -18.79
C LEU A 35 13.22 -15.65 -19.34
N HIS A 36 13.33 -14.33 -19.39
CA HIS A 36 12.25 -13.44 -19.81
C HIS A 36 11.78 -13.74 -21.24
N PHE A 37 12.71 -13.76 -22.21
CA PHE A 37 12.38 -13.99 -23.61
C PHE A 37 11.78 -15.39 -23.88
N PRO A 38 12.39 -16.50 -23.41
CA PRO A 38 11.77 -17.83 -23.55
C PRO A 38 10.38 -17.94 -22.92
N ALA A 39 10.17 -17.34 -21.75
CA ALA A 39 8.87 -17.37 -21.09
C ALA A 39 7.79 -16.63 -21.90
N ILE A 40 8.08 -15.42 -22.39
CA ILE A 40 7.18 -14.65 -23.25
C ILE A 40 6.87 -15.40 -24.54
N LEU A 41 7.88 -16.04 -25.15
CA LEU A 41 7.69 -16.83 -26.37
C LEU A 41 6.70 -17.98 -26.13
N VAL A 42 6.89 -18.77 -25.07
CA VAL A 42 6.00 -19.89 -24.75
C VAL A 42 4.59 -19.41 -24.41
N LEU A 43 4.45 -18.33 -23.63
CA LEU A 43 3.15 -17.73 -23.32
C LEU A 43 2.42 -17.23 -24.58
N THR A 44 3.16 -16.64 -25.51
CA THR A 44 2.61 -16.18 -26.80
C THR A 44 2.14 -17.36 -27.65
N LEU A 45 2.91 -18.45 -27.70
CA LEU A 45 2.51 -19.68 -28.41
C LEU A 45 1.25 -20.31 -27.79
N ILE A 46 1.13 -20.30 -26.46
CA ILE A 46 -0.10 -20.74 -25.76
C ILE A 46 -1.29 -19.85 -26.15
N ALA A 47 -1.11 -18.52 -26.18
CA ALA A 47 -2.16 -17.59 -26.57
C ALA A 47 -2.64 -17.82 -28.02
N ILE A 48 -1.70 -18.00 -28.96
CA ILE A 48 -2.00 -18.27 -30.38
C ILE A 48 -2.74 -19.61 -30.53
N ASN A 49 -2.26 -20.67 -29.87
CA ASN A 49 -2.90 -21.98 -29.88
C ASN A 49 -4.34 -21.91 -29.32
N LEU A 50 -4.53 -21.25 -28.18
CA LEU A 50 -5.85 -21.10 -27.56
C LEU A 50 -6.80 -20.29 -28.45
N THR A 51 -6.29 -19.24 -29.10
CA THR A 51 -7.06 -18.43 -30.05
C THR A 51 -7.48 -19.25 -31.27
N ALA A 52 -6.55 -19.98 -31.90
CA ALA A 52 -6.84 -20.83 -33.05
C ALA A 52 -7.85 -21.95 -32.71
N CYS A 53 -7.71 -22.56 -31.54
CA CYS A 53 -8.67 -23.55 -31.03
C CYS A 53 -10.05 -22.94 -30.82
N THR A 54 -10.12 -21.73 -30.26
CA THR A 54 -11.38 -21.02 -30.02
C THR A 54 -12.07 -20.65 -31.34
N LEU A 55 -11.33 -20.09 -32.29
CA LEU A 55 -11.88 -19.66 -33.60
C LEU A 55 -12.35 -20.85 -34.44
N SER A 56 -11.58 -21.92 -34.50
CA SER A 56 -11.94 -23.13 -35.28
C SER A 56 -13.20 -23.83 -34.76
N ARG A 57 -13.55 -23.63 -33.48
CA ARG A 57 -14.71 -24.26 -32.84
C ARG A 57 -15.77 -23.26 -32.38
N LEU A 58 -15.71 -22.00 -32.83
CA LEU A 58 -16.54 -20.92 -32.29
C LEU A 58 -18.05 -21.22 -32.35
N LYS A 59 -18.50 -21.90 -33.41
CA LYS A 59 -19.91 -22.28 -33.61
C LYS A 59 -20.37 -23.47 -32.75
N SER A 60 -19.45 -24.31 -32.28
CA SER A 60 -19.75 -25.52 -31.50
C SER A 60 -19.37 -25.41 -30.03
N LEU A 61 -18.61 -24.37 -29.65
CA LEU A 61 -18.18 -24.14 -28.29
C LEU A 61 -19.34 -23.74 -27.38
N LYS A 62 -19.34 -24.32 -26.18
CA LYS A 62 -20.26 -23.92 -25.13
C LYS A 62 -19.91 -22.52 -24.66
N ALA A 63 -20.93 -21.71 -24.38
CA ALA A 63 -20.75 -20.37 -23.82
C ALA A 63 -19.81 -20.33 -22.59
N SER A 64 -19.95 -21.27 -21.65
CA SER A 64 -19.06 -21.39 -20.48
C SER A 64 -17.58 -21.54 -20.85
N THR A 65 -17.29 -22.40 -21.84
CA THR A 65 -15.92 -22.63 -22.34
C THR A 65 -15.39 -21.40 -23.08
N LEU A 66 -16.25 -20.71 -23.84
CA LEU A 66 -15.90 -19.47 -24.52
C LEU A 66 -15.49 -18.39 -23.51
N PHE A 67 -16.26 -18.17 -22.45
CA PHE A 67 -15.91 -17.23 -21.38
C PHE A 67 -14.59 -17.60 -20.69
N ILE A 68 -14.35 -18.87 -20.41
CA ILE A 68 -13.08 -19.34 -19.85
C ILE A 68 -11.92 -19.00 -20.80
N HIS A 69 -12.03 -19.31 -22.09
CA HIS A 69 -10.98 -19.04 -23.08
C HIS A 69 -10.73 -17.53 -23.24
N CYS A 70 -11.79 -16.73 -23.37
CA CYS A 70 -11.68 -15.28 -23.46
C CYS A 70 -11.02 -14.69 -22.22
N GLY A 71 -11.40 -15.13 -21.02
CA GLY A 71 -10.78 -14.68 -19.77
C GLY A 71 -9.29 -14.98 -19.73
N VAL A 72 -8.87 -16.20 -20.08
CA VAL A 72 -7.45 -16.58 -20.17
C VAL A 72 -6.70 -15.74 -21.20
N LEU A 73 -7.27 -15.51 -22.39
CA LEU A 73 -6.64 -14.67 -23.42
C LEU A 73 -6.47 -13.22 -22.95
N ILE A 74 -7.48 -12.64 -22.29
CA ILE A 74 -7.40 -11.29 -21.72
C ILE A 74 -6.31 -11.22 -20.64
N ILE A 75 -6.19 -12.23 -19.78
CA ILE A 75 -5.13 -12.32 -18.76
C ILE A 75 -3.75 -12.36 -19.43
N LEU A 76 -3.56 -13.20 -20.46
CA LEU A 76 -2.29 -13.31 -21.19
C LEU A 76 -1.91 -11.99 -21.85
N VAL A 77 -2.85 -11.33 -22.53
CA VAL A 77 -2.64 -10.00 -23.12
C VAL A 77 -2.31 -8.97 -22.05
N GLY A 78 -3.02 -8.98 -20.92
CA GLY A 78 -2.72 -8.10 -19.78
C GLY A 78 -1.31 -8.31 -19.23
N GLY A 79 -0.85 -9.56 -19.12
CA GLY A 79 0.52 -9.88 -18.73
C GLY A 79 1.56 -9.32 -19.69
N LEU A 80 1.33 -9.44 -21.00
CA LEU A 80 2.22 -8.87 -22.03
C LEU A 80 2.23 -7.35 -22.00
N ILE A 81 1.07 -6.70 -21.81
CA ILE A 81 0.99 -5.23 -21.67
C ILE A 81 1.77 -4.75 -20.45
N ASN A 82 1.83 -5.55 -19.39
CA ASN A 82 2.54 -5.18 -18.17
C ASN A 82 4.05 -4.99 -18.37
N ASP A 83 4.63 -5.59 -19.42
CA ASP A 83 6.04 -5.41 -19.80
C ASP A 83 6.34 -3.98 -20.30
N LEU A 84 5.32 -3.23 -20.74
CA LEU A 84 5.43 -1.79 -21.01
C LEU A 84 5.49 -0.94 -19.73
N GLY A 85 5.30 -1.58 -18.58
CA GLY A 85 5.39 -1.01 -17.26
C GLY A 85 6.83 -0.86 -16.78
N PHE A 86 6.96 -0.53 -15.50
CA PHE A 86 8.26 -0.44 -14.85
C PHE A 86 8.21 -0.39 -13.33
N VAL A 87 9.39 -0.60 -12.74
CA VAL A 87 9.68 -0.29 -11.34
C VAL A 87 10.93 0.58 -11.28
N ALA A 88 10.84 1.69 -10.57
CA ALA A 88 11.96 2.57 -10.27
C ALA A 88 12.01 2.88 -8.77
N THR A 89 13.20 3.21 -8.27
CA THR A 89 13.38 3.60 -6.87
C THR A 89 14.24 4.84 -6.75
N VAL A 90 13.93 5.68 -5.77
CA VAL A 90 14.71 6.89 -5.46
C VAL A 90 14.62 7.21 -3.98
N ASN A 91 15.68 7.77 -3.41
CA ASN A 91 15.66 8.35 -2.07
C ASN A 91 15.66 9.88 -2.22
N ILE A 92 14.75 10.57 -1.53
CA ILE A 92 14.57 12.02 -1.64
C ILE A 92 14.58 12.59 -0.23
N PHE A 93 15.37 13.63 0.01
CA PHE A 93 15.36 14.35 1.27
C PHE A 93 14.10 15.21 1.41
N THR A 94 13.67 15.45 2.64
CA THR A 94 12.51 16.31 2.90
C THR A 94 12.79 17.73 2.39
N GLY A 95 11.87 18.29 1.60
CA GLY A 95 11.99 19.59 0.93
C GLY A 95 12.66 19.53 -0.45
N ASP A 96 13.42 18.47 -0.74
CA ASP A 96 14.17 18.34 -1.98
C ASP A 96 13.32 17.71 -3.10
N SER A 97 13.73 17.96 -4.35
CA SER A 97 13.08 17.44 -5.54
C SER A 97 14.05 16.70 -6.45
N VAL A 98 13.55 15.69 -7.15
CA VAL A 98 14.31 14.87 -8.10
C VAL A 98 13.53 14.68 -9.39
N ASN A 99 14.23 14.57 -10.51
CA ASN A 99 13.64 14.32 -11.83
C ASN A 99 14.09 13.01 -12.47
N LYS A 100 14.88 12.21 -11.73
CA LYS A 100 15.37 10.90 -12.14
C LYS A 100 15.14 9.88 -11.03
N ALA A 101 14.98 8.63 -11.43
CA ALA A 101 14.96 7.49 -10.52
C ALA A 101 15.66 6.30 -11.16
N PHE A 102 16.19 5.40 -10.32
CA PHE A 102 16.86 4.20 -10.78
C PHE A 102 15.84 3.20 -11.29
N ARG A 103 15.86 2.90 -12.59
CA ARG A 103 15.00 1.92 -13.26
C ARG A 103 15.62 0.53 -13.16
N TRP A 104 14.94 -0.40 -12.50
CA TRP A 104 15.48 -1.74 -12.21
C TRP A 104 15.58 -2.66 -13.44
N ASP A 105 14.70 -2.48 -14.41
CA ASP A 105 14.71 -3.24 -15.66
C ASP A 105 15.80 -2.76 -16.65
N LEU A 106 16.19 -1.48 -16.56
CA LEU A 106 17.27 -0.89 -17.36
C LEU A 106 18.60 -0.79 -16.61
N GLU A 107 18.59 -1.09 -15.31
CA GLU A 107 19.71 -0.95 -14.37
C GLU A 107 20.42 0.42 -14.43
N LYS A 108 19.65 1.49 -14.61
CA LYS A 108 20.20 2.86 -14.70
C LYS A 108 19.23 3.94 -14.26
N ASP A 109 19.76 5.09 -13.88
CA ASP A 109 18.96 6.28 -13.63
C ASP A 109 18.32 6.80 -14.92
N THR A 110 17.01 6.99 -14.89
CA THR A 110 16.22 7.45 -16.03
C THR A 110 15.35 8.63 -15.61
N ALA A 111 15.14 9.58 -16.52
CA ALA A 111 14.28 10.73 -16.28
C ALA A 111 12.82 10.29 -16.08
N LEU A 112 12.15 10.89 -15.08
CA LEU A 112 10.75 10.63 -14.76
C LEU A 112 9.79 11.39 -15.70
N GLY A 113 10.24 12.51 -16.27
CA GLY A 113 9.42 13.43 -17.06
C GLY A 113 8.63 14.44 -16.24
N PHE A 114 8.84 14.47 -14.92
CA PHE A 114 8.28 15.42 -13.96
C PHE A 114 9.26 15.51 -12.76
N ASP A 115 9.13 16.55 -11.96
CA ASP A 115 9.88 16.72 -10.72
C ASP A 115 9.07 16.15 -9.56
N LEU A 116 9.63 15.19 -8.83
CA LEU A 116 9.03 14.58 -7.65
C LEU A 116 9.67 15.20 -6.40
N ARG A 117 8.86 15.83 -5.55
CA ARG A 117 9.29 16.45 -4.29
C ARG A 117 8.68 15.74 -3.09
N ILE A 118 9.45 15.63 -2.01
CA ILE A 118 8.89 15.32 -0.68
C ILE A 118 8.60 16.63 0.04
N ALA A 119 7.33 16.95 0.20
CA ALA A 119 6.92 18.16 0.92
C ALA A 119 7.11 18.00 2.43
N ALA A 120 6.69 16.87 2.99
CA ALA A 120 6.78 16.59 4.42
C ALA A 120 6.82 15.08 4.72
N ILE A 121 7.38 14.74 5.87
CA ILE A 121 7.34 13.39 6.46
C ILE A 121 6.70 13.51 7.84
N ASN A 122 5.51 12.93 7.98
CA ASN A 122 4.67 13.01 9.16
C ASN A 122 4.68 11.68 9.91
N PHE A 123 4.76 11.76 11.24
CA PHE A 123 4.73 10.60 12.14
C PHE A 123 3.51 10.71 13.05
N ASP A 124 2.67 9.68 13.02
CA ASP A 124 1.61 9.51 14.01
C ASP A 124 2.09 8.47 15.02
N TYR A 125 2.01 8.78 16.32
CA TYR A 125 2.44 7.89 17.41
C TYR A 125 1.26 7.20 18.09
N TYR A 126 1.52 6.06 18.72
CA TYR A 126 0.55 5.48 19.66
C TYR A 126 0.43 6.35 20.92
N PRO A 127 -0.70 6.27 21.66
CA PRO A 127 -0.83 6.87 22.98
C PRO A 127 0.35 6.52 23.89
N VAL A 128 1.09 7.54 24.33
CA VAL A 128 2.34 7.39 25.07
C VAL A 128 2.02 7.33 26.55
N ALA A 129 2.52 6.32 27.25
CA ALA A 129 2.39 6.28 28.71
C ALA A 129 3.25 7.38 29.34
N VAL A 130 2.59 8.24 30.13
CA VAL A 130 3.19 9.37 30.84
C VAL A 130 2.93 9.26 32.33
N LYS A 131 3.88 9.78 33.10
CA LYS A 131 3.79 9.92 34.54
C LYS A 131 3.73 11.40 34.87
N VAL A 132 2.59 11.85 35.37
CA VAL A 132 2.30 13.25 35.67
C VAL A 132 2.30 13.45 37.18
N GLY A 133 3.21 14.31 37.65
CA GLY A 133 3.24 14.77 39.04
C GLY A 133 2.23 15.89 39.23
N ILE A 134 1.35 15.76 40.21
CA ILE A 134 0.38 16.77 40.59
C ILE A 134 0.94 17.53 41.78
N MET A 135 0.98 18.85 41.64
CA MET A 135 1.39 19.80 42.65
C MET A 135 0.17 20.63 43.04
N ASN A 136 0.04 20.94 44.33
CA ASN A 136 -1.00 21.81 44.86
C ASN A 136 -0.33 22.87 45.72
N ASN A 137 -0.49 24.14 45.35
CA ASN A 137 0.18 25.27 45.99
C ASN A 137 1.69 25.05 46.17
N GLY A 138 2.35 24.49 45.14
CA GLY A 138 3.79 24.23 45.11
C GLY A 138 4.27 22.98 45.86
N ARG A 139 3.38 22.22 46.52
CA ARG A 139 3.72 20.95 47.18
C ARG A 139 3.29 19.76 46.34
N LYS A 140 4.15 18.75 46.24
CA LYS A 140 3.82 17.50 45.56
C LYS A 140 2.69 16.80 46.32
N GLU A 141 1.60 16.52 45.63
CA GLU A 141 0.42 15.90 46.21
C GLU A 141 0.21 14.48 45.70
N ASN A 142 0.28 14.25 44.39
CA ASN A 142 0.06 12.93 43.81
C ASN A 142 0.91 12.68 42.55
N LEU A 143 0.89 11.44 42.08
CA LEU A 143 1.60 10.99 40.89
C LEU A 143 0.70 10.03 40.11
N VAL A 144 0.28 10.45 38.92
CA VAL A 144 -0.65 9.69 38.08
C VAL A 144 0.13 9.09 36.90
N VAL A 145 -0.13 7.83 36.60
CA VAL A 145 0.30 7.19 35.36
C VAL A 145 -0.91 7.09 34.44
N THR A 146 -0.80 7.61 33.23
CA THR A 146 -1.88 7.64 32.23
C THR A 146 -1.26 7.65 30.82
N ARG A 147 -2.04 7.85 29.77
CA ARG A 147 -1.55 7.98 28.39
C ARG A 147 -1.97 9.28 27.74
N THR A 148 -1.23 9.71 26.72
CA THR A 148 -1.70 10.79 25.84
C THR A 148 -3.05 10.44 25.20
N GLY A 149 -3.94 11.41 25.11
CA GLY A 149 -5.34 11.27 24.72
C GLY A 149 -6.29 10.86 25.85
N GLU A 150 -5.79 10.32 26.97
CA GLU A 150 -6.63 9.94 28.12
C GLU A 150 -6.85 11.11 29.07
N SER A 151 -7.73 10.92 30.05
CA SER A 151 -7.95 11.87 31.14
C SER A 151 -7.94 11.17 32.48
N PHE A 152 -7.50 11.88 33.51
CA PHE A 152 -7.63 11.45 34.89
C PHE A 152 -8.41 12.50 35.69
N VAL A 153 -8.97 12.06 36.82
CA VAL A 153 -9.71 12.95 37.73
C VAL A 153 -8.86 13.18 38.96
N PHE A 154 -8.78 14.43 39.39
CA PHE A 154 -8.16 14.83 40.64
C PHE A 154 -9.00 15.92 41.30
N GLU A 155 -9.46 15.66 42.53
CA GLU A 155 -10.44 16.49 43.24
C GLU A 155 -11.68 16.78 42.37
N LYS A 156 -11.93 18.06 42.07
CA LYS A 156 -13.06 18.56 41.26
C LYS A 156 -12.71 18.80 39.80
N TYR A 157 -11.53 18.34 39.36
CA TYR A 157 -11.03 18.59 38.00
C TYR A 157 -10.84 17.28 37.23
N ARG A 158 -11.24 17.31 35.97
CA ARG A 158 -10.84 16.34 34.95
C ARG A 158 -9.69 16.94 34.15
N VAL A 159 -8.56 16.25 34.14
CA VAL A 159 -7.36 16.67 33.44
C VAL A 159 -7.15 15.72 32.27
N GLN A 160 -7.24 16.26 31.06
CA GLN A 160 -6.93 15.54 29.83
C GLN A 160 -5.46 15.73 29.47
N VAL A 161 -4.77 14.63 29.19
CA VAL A 161 -3.44 14.65 28.60
C VAL A 161 -3.59 14.78 27.10
N ALA A 162 -3.45 15.99 26.57
CA ALA A 162 -3.76 16.27 25.17
C ALA A 162 -2.69 15.70 24.23
N SER A 163 -1.44 16.14 24.42
CA SER A 163 -0.33 15.77 23.54
C SER A 163 1.00 15.76 24.31
N LEU A 164 2.03 15.12 23.75
CA LEU A 164 3.40 15.11 24.25
C LEU A 164 4.33 15.45 23.10
N ASN A 165 5.05 16.56 23.21
CA ASN A 165 6.23 16.80 22.41
C ASN A 165 7.41 16.07 23.06
N HIS A 166 7.82 14.94 22.46
CA HIS A 166 8.87 14.09 23.00
C HIS A 166 10.28 14.66 22.79
N GLU A 167 10.48 15.58 21.83
CA GLU A 167 11.77 16.24 21.60
C GLU A 167 12.06 17.29 22.67
N THR A 168 11.03 18.05 23.06
CA THR A 168 11.15 19.08 24.11
C THR A 168 10.75 18.56 25.50
N SER A 169 10.27 17.31 25.59
CA SER A 169 9.68 16.74 26.80
C SER A 169 8.54 17.61 27.37
N ASP A 170 7.71 18.17 26.49
CA ASP A 170 6.61 19.04 26.88
C ASP A 170 5.25 18.35 26.75
N LEU A 171 4.51 18.28 27.86
CA LEU A 171 3.20 17.70 27.94
C LEU A 171 2.12 18.80 27.95
N GLU A 172 1.20 18.74 26.99
CA GLU A 172 0.03 19.61 26.94
C GLU A 172 -1.13 18.98 27.71
N LEU A 173 -1.77 19.78 28.56
CA LEU A 173 -2.85 19.37 29.43
C LEU A 173 -4.02 20.33 29.29
N ALA A 174 -5.24 19.78 29.26
CA ALA A 174 -6.48 20.55 29.32
C ALA A 174 -7.22 20.22 30.62
N VAL A 175 -7.61 21.26 31.37
CA VAL A 175 -8.29 21.12 32.65
C VAL A 175 -9.76 21.51 32.48
N GLN A 176 -10.65 20.65 32.97
CA GLN A 176 -12.10 20.88 32.97
C GLN A 176 -12.65 20.69 34.38
N SER A 177 -13.67 21.47 34.74
CA SER A 177 -14.39 21.28 35.99
C SER A 177 -15.32 20.06 35.86
N LEU A 178 -15.41 19.23 36.90
CA LEU A 178 -16.39 18.14 36.96
C LEU A 178 -17.84 18.66 36.99
N GLU A 179 -18.04 19.88 37.50
CA GLU A 179 -19.34 20.55 37.55
C GLU A 179 -19.72 21.18 36.19
N GLY A 180 -18.79 21.18 35.23
CA GLY A 180 -19.00 21.64 33.86
C GLY A 180 -18.11 22.82 33.48
N GLY A 181 -17.66 22.82 32.22
CA GLY A 181 -16.92 23.92 31.60
C GLY A 181 -15.39 23.73 31.54
N PRO A 182 -14.73 24.22 30.48
CA PRO A 182 -13.28 24.27 30.42
C PRO A 182 -12.74 25.26 31.44
N VAL A 183 -11.74 24.86 32.23
CA VAL A 183 -11.02 25.75 33.16
C VAL A 183 -9.87 26.42 32.42
N GLY A 184 -9.19 25.68 31.55
CA GLY A 184 -8.11 26.19 30.72
C GLY A 184 -7.11 25.12 30.30
N THR A 185 -5.96 25.55 29.78
CA THR A 185 -4.91 24.66 29.30
C THR A 185 -3.56 25.05 29.87
N LEU A 186 -2.65 24.09 29.97
CA LEU A 186 -1.26 24.36 30.28
C LEU A 186 -0.33 23.42 29.51
N SER A 187 0.92 23.83 29.38
CA SER A 187 2.03 22.96 29.01
C SER A 187 3.05 22.94 30.14
N THR A 188 3.68 21.78 30.33
CA THR A 188 4.69 21.61 31.38
C THR A 188 5.96 22.43 31.16
N SER A 189 6.18 22.95 29.95
CA SER A 189 7.35 23.76 29.58
C SER A 189 7.14 25.27 29.71
N GLY A 190 5.89 25.75 29.86
CA GLY A 190 5.67 27.13 30.29
C GLY A 190 4.41 27.84 29.79
N THR A 191 3.67 27.29 28.83
CA THR A 191 2.40 27.92 28.41
C THR A 191 1.34 27.67 29.48
N ARG A 192 0.72 28.72 30.02
CA ARG A 192 -0.32 28.57 31.05
C ARG A 192 -1.48 29.52 30.77
N ASP A 193 -2.60 28.95 30.36
CA ASP A 193 -3.88 29.61 30.18
C ASP A 193 -4.86 29.04 31.21
N LEU A 194 -4.65 29.40 32.48
CA LEU A 194 -5.46 28.99 33.62
C LEU A 194 -5.72 30.23 34.51
N PRO A 195 -6.80 30.24 35.30
CA PRO A 195 -7.04 31.29 36.29
C PRO A 195 -5.85 31.50 37.23
N ALA A 196 -5.59 32.75 37.61
CA ALA A 196 -4.42 33.12 38.42
C ALA A 196 -4.43 32.46 39.82
N ASP A 197 -5.61 32.16 40.36
CA ASP A 197 -5.85 31.50 41.63
C ASP A 197 -5.96 29.97 41.53
N PHE A 198 -5.77 29.40 40.33
CA PHE A 198 -5.87 27.96 40.11
C PHE A 198 -4.78 27.21 40.91
N PRO A 199 -5.16 26.33 41.86
CA PRO A 199 -4.24 25.83 42.89
C PRO A 199 -3.31 24.71 42.40
N LEU A 200 -3.66 24.06 41.28
CA LEU A 200 -2.92 22.91 40.77
C LEU A 200 -1.85 23.31 39.76
N ASP A 201 -0.78 22.54 39.77
CA ASP A 201 0.27 22.56 38.76
C ASP A 201 0.69 21.13 38.42
N PHE A 202 1.21 20.92 37.21
CA PHE A 202 1.50 19.59 36.70
C PHE A 202 2.92 19.53 36.15
N LYS A 203 3.61 18.42 36.42
CA LYS A 203 4.96 18.17 35.91
C LYS A 203 5.02 16.83 35.19
N LEU A 204 5.63 16.81 34.02
CA LEU A 204 6.01 15.56 33.37
C LEU A 204 7.18 14.95 34.16
N VAL A 205 6.95 13.80 34.81
CA VAL A 205 7.95 13.13 35.64
C VAL A 205 8.71 12.06 34.84
N ALA A 206 7.99 11.36 33.96
CA ALA A 206 8.57 10.36 33.06
C ALA A 206 7.61 10.08 31.90
N PHE A 207 8.13 9.58 30.79
CA PHE A 207 7.35 9.06 29.68
C PHE A 207 8.09 7.87 29.05
N GLN A 208 7.34 7.00 28.38
CA GLN A 208 7.93 5.92 27.57
C GLN A 208 8.35 6.45 26.19
N THR A 209 9.38 5.86 25.60
CA THR A 209 9.74 6.16 24.20
C THR A 209 8.54 5.92 23.29
N PRO A 210 8.09 6.91 22.50
CA PRO A 210 6.92 6.76 21.64
C PRO A 210 7.14 5.72 20.55
N ASP A 211 6.18 4.80 20.40
CA ASP A 211 6.13 3.88 19.26
C ASP A 211 5.40 4.53 18.08
N ILE A 212 5.98 4.41 16.90
CA ILE A 212 5.40 4.93 15.66
C ILE A 212 4.21 4.06 15.26
N LYS A 213 3.03 4.68 15.14
CA LYS A 213 1.81 4.05 14.64
C LYS A 213 1.75 4.07 13.11
N ARG A 214 2.11 5.20 12.51
CA ARG A 214 2.00 5.41 11.07
C ARG A 214 3.01 6.44 10.60
N ILE A 215 3.52 6.23 9.39
CA ILE A 215 4.38 7.19 8.69
C ILE A 215 3.66 7.58 7.40
N ARG A 216 3.56 8.89 7.17
CA ARG A 216 2.92 9.51 6.01
C ARG A 216 3.90 10.43 5.33
N VAL A 217 4.11 10.26 4.03
CA VAL A 217 5.00 11.10 3.23
C VAL A 217 4.18 11.87 2.22
N ASP A 218 4.21 13.19 2.32
CA ASP A 218 3.50 14.07 1.39
C ASP A 218 4.37 14.30 0.17
N LEU A 219 3.84 13.92 -0.98
CA LEU A 219 4.48 13.99 -2.29
C LEU A 219 3.84 15.08 -3.13
N GLU A 220 4.67 15.78 -3.88
CA GLU A 220 4.25 16.79 -4.83
C GLU A 220 4.96 16.57 -6.15
N LEU A 221 4.21 16.67 -7.24
CA LEU A 221 4.70 16.47 -8.60
C LEU A 221 4.58 17.78 -9.35
N PHE A 222 5.67 18.19 -9.99
CA PHE A 222 5.73 19.40 -10.79
C PHE A 222 6.05 19.08 -12.25
N GLU A 223 5.42 19.79 -13.17
CA GLU A 223 5.80 19.82 -14.59
C GLU A 223 6.04 21.28 -14.99
N ASN A 224 7.19 21.58 -15.57
CA ASN A 224 7.57 22.95 -15.95
C ASN A 224 7.46 23.98 -14.80
N GLY A 225 7.69 23.54 -13.55
CA GLY A 225 7.58 24.37 -12.34
C GLY A 225 6.17 24.56 -11.79
N GLU A 226 5.13 24.01 -12.44
CA GLU A 226 3.75 24.05 -11.96
C GLU A 226 3.39 22.77 -11.19
N LEU A 227 2.72 22.92 -10.05
CA LEU A 227 2.23 21.78 -9.26
C LEU A 227 1.09 21.08 -10.02
N VAL A 228 1.37 19.90 -10.57
CA VAL A 228 0.38 19.13 -11.36
C VAL A 228 -0.37 18.09 -10.53
N ALA A 229 0.19 17.66 -9.40
CA ALA A 229 -0.47 16.77 -8.46
C ALA A 229 0.22 16.79 -7.09
N SER A 230 -0.57 16.54 -6.04
CA SER A 230 -0.06 16.30 -4.70
C SER A 230 -0.86 15.19 -4.03
N GLY A 231 -0.24 14.54 -3.05
CA GLY A 231 -0.91 13.53 -2.23
C GLY A 231 0.05 12.79 -1.32
N THR A 232 -0.51 11.99 -0.43
CA THR A 232 0.25 11.28 0.60
C THR A 232 0.49 9.83 0.20
N SER A 233 1.70 9.34 0.42
CA SER A 233 2.03 7.92 0.41
C SER A 233 2.30 7.42 1.83
N GLU A 234 1.85 6.20 2.10
CA GLU A 234 2.04 5.52 3.37
C GLU A 234 2.08 4.00 3.18
N ALA A 235 2.30 3.26 4.27
CA ALA A 235 2.27 1.81 4.25
C ALA A 235 0.96 1.29 3.65
N ASN A 236 1.06 0.47 2.60
CA ASN A 236 -0.05 -0.12 1.84
C ASN A 236 -1.01 0.84 1.12
N HIS A 237 -0.86 2.16 1.28
CA HIS A 237 -1.63 3.16 0.54
C HIS A 237 -0.68 4.06 -0.26
N PRO A 238 -0.31 3.65 -1.48
CA PRO A 238 0.53 4.46 -2.34
C PRO A 238 -0.23 5.67 -2.87
N PHE A 239 0.49 6.76 -3.08
CA PHE A 239 -0.02 7.86 -3.90
C PHE A 239 -0.10 7.40 -5.36
N ARG A 240 -1.12 7.84 -6.12
CA ARG A 240 -1.36 7.38 -7.50
C ARG A 240 -1.54 8.57 -8.44
N TRP A 241 -0.83 8.56 -9.56
CA TRP A 241 -0.95 9.60 -10.58
C TRP A 241 -0.52 9.08 -11.96
N ARG A 242 -1.30 9.40 -13.02
CA ARG A 242 -1.08 8.96 -14.42
C ARG A 242 -0.73 7.47 -14.59
N GLY A 243 -1.40 6.60 -13.84
CA GLY A 243 -1.17 5.15 -13.87
C GLY A 243 0.12 4.68 -13.19
N MET A 244 0.86 5.61 -12.56
CA MET A 244 1.97 5.32 -11.66
C MET A 244 1.49 5.26 -10.21
N GLN A 245 2.20 4.47 -9.43
CA GLN A 245 2.00 4.32 -7.99
C GLN A 245 3.32 4.63 -7.29
N PHE A 246 3.26 5.49 -6.28
CA PHE A 246 4.40 5.93 -5.49
C PHE A 246 4.26 5.29 -4.11
N PHE A 247 5.08 4.28 -3.85
CA PHE A 247 5.08 3.51 -2.61
C PHE A 247 6.17 4.02 -1.69
N LEU A 248 5.80 4.26 -0.43
CA LEU A 248 6.75 4.47 0.64
C LEU A 248 7.44 3.14 0.97
N THR A 249 8.77 3.11 0.83
CA THR A 249 9.58 1.92 1.11
C THR A 249 10.41 2.05 2.38
N ARG A 250 10.88 3.25 2.68
CA ARG A 250 11.66 3.54 3.89
C ARG A 250 11.56 5.01 4.26
N VAL A 251 11.72 5.30 5.54
CA VAL A 251 12.04 6.62 6.06
C VAL A 251 13.22 6.45 7.00
N THR A 252 14.24 7.26 6.81
CA THR A 252 15.43 7.24 7.66
C THR A 252 16.10 8.60 7.61
N THR A 253 17.18 8.73 8.37
CA THR A 253 17.96 9.95 8.51
C THR A 253 19.40 9.69 8.09
N ASP A 254 20.08 10.70 7.57
CA ASP A 254 21.51 10.64 7.29
C ASP A 254 22.37 11.02 8.52
N GLU A 255 23.69 11.06 8.33
CA GLU A 255 24.69 11.43 9.36
C GLU A 255 24.52 12.88 9.86
N PHE A 256 23.88 13.74 9.07
CA PHE A 256 23.64 15.15 9.38
C PHE A 256 22.24 15.39 9.98
N ASN A 257 21.56 14.32 10.40
CA ASN A 257 20.21 14.34 10.93
C ASN A 257 19.13 14.84 9.94
N ARG A 258 19.39 14.81 8.62
CA ARG A 258 18.40 15.14 7.58
C ARG A 258 17.56 13.92 7.24
N ARG A 259 16.24 14.07 7.34
CA ARG A 259 15.28 13.01 7.02
C ARG A 259 15.07 12.88 5.52
N TYR A 260 15.04 11.64 5.04
CA TYR A 260 14.68 11.30 3.66
C TYR A 260 13.72 10.12 3.62
N ALA A 261 12.97 10.00 2.52
CA ALA A 261 12.16 8.83 2.24
C ALA A 261 12.60 8.14 0.96
N GLY A 262 12.56 6.81 0.98
CA GLY A 262 12.70 5.98 -0.21
C GLY A 262 11.33 5.77 -0.84
N ILE A 263 11.20 6.16 -2.11
CA ILE A 263 9.99 6.01 -2.90
C ILE A 263 10.25 4.99 -4.01
N GLN A 264 9.38 3.97 -4.09
CA GLN A 264 9.30 3.10 -5.25
C GLN A 264 8.18 3.59 -6.17
N ILE A 265 8.51 3.86 -7.41
CA ILE A 265 7.59 4.29 -8.45
C ILE A 265 7.34 3.07 -9.34
N SER A 266 6.09 2.63 -9.45
CA SER A 266 5.74 1.55 -10.37
C SER A 266 4.64 1.96 -11.33
N ARG A 267 4.74 1.47 -12.57
CA ARG A 267 3.70 1.58 -13.59
C ARG A 267 3.40 0.18 -14.09
N ALA A 268 2.16 -0.24 -14.00
CA ALA A 268 1.75 -1.60 -14.34
C ALA A 268 0.46 -1.56 -15.19
N PRO A 269 0.56 -1.18 -16.48
CA PRO A 269 -0.60 -0.87 -17.32
C PRO A 269 -1.46 -2.11 -17.65
N GLY A 270 -0.92 -3.31 -17.46
CA GLY A 270 -1.60 -4.57 -17.72
C GLY A 270 -2.60 -4.98 -16.63
N ILE A 271 -2.49 -4.41 -15.42
CA ILE A 271 -3.29 -4.78 -14.25
C ILE A 271 -4.81 -4.76 -14.52
N PRO A 272 -5.40 -3.72 -15.14
CA PRO A 272 -6.84 -3.69 -15.42
C PRO A 272 -7.28 -4.84 -16.34
N CYS A 273 -6.46 -5.17 -17.35
CA CYS A 273 -6.74 -6.29 -18.25
C CYS A 273 -6.72 -7.61 -17.48
N VAL A 274 -5.71 -7.83 -16.63
CA VAL A 274 -5.61 -9.06 -15.83
C VAL A 274 -6.84 -9.25 -14.94
N TYR A 275 -7.25 -8.22 -14.18
CA TYR A 275 -8.45 -8.32 -13.34
C TYR A 275 -9.75 -8.49 -14.15
N GLY A 276 -9.88 -7.78 -15.27
CA GLY A 276 -11.02 -7.97 -16.18
C GLY A 276 -11.07 -9.39 -16.75
N GLY A 277 -9.92 -9.94 -17.13
CA GLY A 277 -9.80 -11.31 -17.60
C GLY A 277 -10.15 -12.34 -16.53
N PHE A 278 -9.75 -12.12 -15.27
CA PHE A 278 -10.20 -12.94 -14.15
C PHE A 278 -11.72 -12.90 -13.97
N ALA A 279 -12.34 -11.73 -14.04
CA ALA A 279 -13.80 -11.60 -13.93
C ALA A 279 -14.53 -12.41 -15.04
N VAL A 280 -14.06 -12.30 -16.28
CA VAL A 280 -14.57 -13.05 -17.44
C VAL A 280 -14.35 -14.57 -17.28
N PHE A 281 -13.17 -14.97 -16.82
CA PHE A 281 -12.83 -16.37 -16.54
C PHE A 281 -13.74 -16.97 -15.46
N PHE A 282 -13.93 -16.27 -14.34
CA PHE A 282 -14.79 -16.72 -13.25
C PHE A 282 -16.25 -16.82 -13.69
N LEU A 283 -16.75 -15.87 -14.50
CA LEU A 283 -18.09 -15.98 -15.09
C LEU A 283 -18.25 -17.29 -15.88
N GLY A 284 -17.25 -17.65 -16.69
CA GLY A 284 -17.24 -18.93 -17.42
C GLY A 284 -17.26 -20.16 -16.50
N LEU A 285 -16.51 -20.12 -15.39
CA LEU A 285 -16.55 -21.17 -14.37
C LEU A 285 -17.92 -21.29 -13.68
N PHE A 286 -18.53 -20.16 -13.29
CA PHE A 286 -19.86 -20.15 -12.68
C PHE A 286 -20.92 -20.75 -13.61
N LEU A 287 -20.89 -20.40 -14.90
CA LEU A 287 -21.79 -20.99 -15.91
C LEU A 287 -21.58 -22.49 -16.07
N SER A 288 -20.33 -22.96 -15.98
CA SER A 288 -20.00 -24.39 -16.03
C SER A 288 -20.53 -25.13 -14.81
N LEU A 289 -20.30 -24.57 -13.61
CA LEU A 289 -20.73 -25.14 -12.34
C LEU A 289 -22.25 -25.20 -12.22
N GLY A 290 -22.97 -24.12 -12.58
CA GLY A 290 -24.43 -24.09 -12.55
C GLY A 290 -25.06 -25.18 -13.42
N ARG A 291 -24.48 -25.45 -14.60
CA ARG A 291 -24.91 -26.54 -15.48
C ARG A 291 -24.62 -27.92 -14.90
N TRP A 292 -23.48 -28.08 -14.24
CA TRP A 292 -23.14 -29.33 -13.56
C TRP A 292 -24.11 -29.61 -12.40
N LEU A 293 -24.43 -28.61 -11.58
CA LEU A 293 -25.42 -28.71 -10.51
C LEU A 293 -26.81 -29.06 -11.04
N GLN A 294 -27.26 -28.41 -12.12
CA GLN A 294 -28.55 -28.73 -12.76
C GLN A 294 -28.63 -30.19 -13.24
N ARG A 295 -27.52 -30.75 -13.72
CA ARG A 295 -27.47 -32.17 -14.14
C ARG A 295 -27.62 -33.11 -12.96
N ILE A 296 -26.95 -32.83 -11.84
CA ILE A 296 -27.05 -33.63 -10.61
C ILE A 296 -28.49 -33.62 -10.08
N ILE A 297 -29.10 -32.43 -10.01
CA ILE A 297 -30.48 -32.28 -9.53
C ILE A 297 -31.45 -33.07 -10.42
N ARG A 298 -31.29 -33.00 -11.76
CA ARG A 298 -32.12 -33.75 -12.71
C ARG A 298 -31.89 -35.27 -12.68
N SER A 299 -30.69 -35.73 -12.32
CA SER A 299 -30.42 -37.17 -12.16
C SER A 299 -30.93 -37.75 -10.84
N GLY A 300 -31.25 -36.90 -9.85
CA GLY A 300 -31.76 -37.30 -8.54
C GLY A 300 -33.28 -37.27 -8.39
N SER A 301 -34.05 -36.79 -9.38
CA SER A 301 -35.51 -36.83 -9.34
C SER A 301 -36.04 -38.20 -9.79
N PRO A 302 -36.89 -38.90 -9.01
CA PRO A 302 -37.50 -40.15 -9.45
C PRO A 302 -38.36 -39.89 -10.70
N ARG A 303 -38.23 -40.75 -11.71
CA ARG A 303 -39.12 -40.73 -12.88
C ARG A 303 -40.50 -41.17 -12.42
N SER A 304 -41.46 -40.23 -12.40
CA SER A 304 -42.90 -40.51 -12.26
C SER A 304 -43.44 -41.13 -13.53
#